data_AF-A0A947N4U1-F1
#
_entry.id   AF-A0A947N4U1-F1
#
_cell.length_a   1.000
_cell.length_b   1.000
_cell.length_c   1.000
_cell.angle_alpha   90.00
_cell.angle_beta   90.00
_cell.angle_gamma   90.00
#
_symmetry.space_group_name_H-M   'P 1'
#
loop_
_entity.id
_entity.type
_entity.pdbx_description
1 polymer ?
#
loop_
_entity_poly.entity_id
_entity_poly.type
_entity_poly.pdbx_seq_one_letter_code
_entity_poly.pdbx_strand_id
1 'polypeptide(L)'
;MDPKHLHEQLKQLQIEIDALAVDDGNRSKLHALVDDIDRELGVGPQFVLEDTNLQDRLDELVSSFELEHPTVAGILKDIMVKLASIGV
;
A
#
# COMPACT_ATOMS: atom_id res chain seq x y z
N MET A 1 10.67 -4.50 -13.32
CA MET A 1 9.25 -4.09 -13.31
C MET A 1 9.20 -2.60 -13.05
N ASP A 2 8.34 -1.87 -13.77
CA ASP A 2 8.36 -0.40 -13.78
C ASP A 2 7.73 0.20 -12.51
N PRO A 3 8.41 1.13 -11.81
CA PRO A 3 7.86 1.84 -10.64
C PRO A 3 6.57 2.62 -10.96
N LYS A 4 6.32 2.90 -12.24
CA LYS A 4 5.09 3.52 -12.74
C LYS A 4 3.84 2.72 -12.39
N HIS A 5 3.90 1.40 -12.52
CA HIS A 5 2.75 0.53 -12.23
C HIS A 5 2.38 0.52 -10.76
N LEU A 6 3.36 0.68 -9.87
CA LEU A 6 3.14 0.74 -8.43
C LEU A 6 2.50 2.08 -8.05
N HIS A 7 2.97 3.17 -8.66
CA HIS A 7 2.39 4.50 -8.47
C HIS A 7 0.94 4.56 -8.96
N GLU A 8 0.60 3.90 -10.07
CA GLU A 8 -0.79 3.78 -10.53
C GLU A 8 -1.70 3.05 -9.53
N GLN A 9 -1.18 2.03 -8.85
CA GLN A 9 -1.94 1.29 -7.86
C GLN A 9 -2.12 2.04 -6.55
N LEU A 10 -1.10 2.76 -6.10
CA LEU A 10 -1.24 3.67 -4.95
C LEU A 10 -2.31 4.72 -5.22
N LYS A 11 -2.33 5.26 -6.45
CA LYS A 11 -3.35 6.21 -6.88
C LYS A 11 -4.73 5.56 -6.93
N GLN A 12 -4.84 4.34 -7.43
CA GLN A 12 -6.11 3.61 -7.45
C GLN A 12 -6.60 3.29 -6.04
N LEU A 13 -5.70 2.85 -5.15
CA LEU A 13 -5.97 2.61 -3.74
C LEU A 13 -6.51 3.87 -3.06
N GLN A 14 -5.88 5.02 -3.30
CA GLN A 14 -6.31 6.29 -2.74
C GLN A 14 -7.72 6.70 -3.22
N ILE A 15 -8.04 6.47 -4.49
CA ILE A 15 -9.39 6.70 -5.03
C ILE A 15 -10.42 5.78 -4.37
N GLU A 16 -10.11 4.49 -4.23
CA GLU A 16 -10.99 3.53 -3.56
C GLU A 16 -11.21 3.91 -2.10
N ILE A 17 -10.16 4.30 -1.38
CA ILE A 17 -10.24 4.78 0.01
C ILE A 17 -11.11 6.04 0.13
N ASP A 18 -10.97 6.97 -0.81
CA ASP A 18 -11.75 8.21 -0.82
C ASP A 18 -13.25 7.95 -1.09
N ALA A 19 -13.52 6.98 -1.98
CA ALA A 19 -14.86 6.51 -2.30
C ALA A 19 -15.48 5.63 -1.21
N LEU A 20 -14.65 5.01 -0.37
CA LEU A 20 -15.09 4.14 0.72
C LEU A 20 -15.50 4.96 1.94
N ALA A 21 -16.68 4.63 2.47
CA ALA A 21 -17.14 5.10 3.77
C ALA A 21 -16.49 4.28 4.91
N VAL A 22 -15.15 4.21 4.90
CA VAL A 22 -14.39 3.61 5.99
C VAL A 22 -14.31 4.58 7.17
N ASP A 23 -14.17 4.03 8.38
CA ASP A 23 -13.97 4.82 9.58
C ASP A 23 -12.72 5.72 9.43
N ASP A 24 -12.78 6.95 9.95
CA ASP A 24 -11.69 7.94 9.84
C ASP A 24 -10.33 7.37 10.30
N GLY A 25 -10.35 6.49 11.31
CA GLY A 25 -9.13 5.81 11.77
C GLY A 25 -8.51 4.89 10.71
N ASN A 26 -9.35 4.12 10.01
CA ASN A 26 -8.93 3.19 8.97
C ASN A 26 -8.49 3.94 7.70
N ARG A 27 -9.20 5.01 7.34
CA ARG A 27 -8.82 5.93 6.25
C ARG A 27 -7.43 6.52 6.49
N SER A 28 -7.19 7.03 7.70
CA SER A 28 -5.92 7.66 8.07
C SER A 28 -4.75 6.68 8.04
N LYS A 29 -4.94 5.44 8.54
CA LYS A 29 -3.92 4.38 8.46
C LYS A 29 -3.55 4.03 7.02
N LEU A 30 -4.54 3.88 6.15
CA LEU A 30 -4.29 3.58 4.74
C LEU A 30 -3.62 4.74 4.01
N HIS A 31 -4.04 5.98 4.27
CA HIS A 31 -3.37 7.15 3.72
C HIS A 31 -1.91 7.25 4.17
N ALA A 32 -1.63 6.99 5.45
CA ALA A 32 -0.28 6.99 5.99
C ALA A 32 0.57 5.90 5.33
N LEU A 33 0.01 4.72 5.09
CA LEU A 33 0.69 3.62 4.40
C LEU A 33 1.03 3.97 2.94
N VAL A 34 0.07 4.56 2.22
CA VAL A 34 0.27 5.03 0.83
C VAL A 34 1.36 6.09 0.75
N ASP A 35 1.37 7.04 1.68
CA ASP A 35 2.39 8.10 1.77
C ASP A 35 3.77 7.53 2.10
N ASP A 36 3.86 6.57 3.02
CA ASP A 36 5.11 5.90 3.38
C ASP A 36 5.71 5.16 2.16
N ILE A 37 4.86 4.43 1.42
CA ILE A 37 5.28 3.72 0.21
C ILE A 37 5.69 4.72 -0.89
N ASP A 38 4.92 5.79 -1.12
CA ASP A 38 5.26 6.81 -2.13
C ASP A 38 6.56 7.54 -1.78
N ARG A 39 6.79 7.78 -0.48
CA ARG A 39 8.04 8.33 0.02
C ARG A 39 9.21 7.37 -0.22
N GLU A 40 9.07 6.09 0.10
CA GLU A 40 10.08 5.09 -0.22
C GLU A 40 10.35 4.99 -1.74
N LEU A 41 9.30 5.10 -2.57
CA LEU A 41 9.41 5.14 -4.03
C LEU A 41 10.16 6.38 -4.54
N GLY A 42 9.96 7.53 -3.90
CA GLY A 42 10.59 8.79 -4.27
C GLY A 42 12.07 8.91 -3.89
N VAL A 43 12.54 8.12 -2.91
CA VAL A 43 13.90 8.26 -2.34
C VAL A 43 14.99 7.57 -3.20
N GLY A 44 14.62 6.83 -4.25
CA GLY A 44 15.56 6.23 -5.21
C GLY A 44 15.97 4.79 -4.86
N PRO A 45 16.87 4.15 -5.64
CA PRO A 45 16.94 2.69 -5.86
C PRO A 45 17.37 1.84 -4.67
N GLN A 46 17.54 2.42 -3.48
CA GLN A 46 17.75 1.68 -2.24
C GLN A 46 16.39 1.53 -1.53
N PHE A 47 15.51 0.73 -2.15
CA PHE A 47 14.37 0.14 -1.46
C PHE A 47 14.89 -0.85 -0.42
N VAL A 48 15.19 -0.37 0.77
CA VAL A 48 15.50 -1.25 1.90
C VAL A 48 14.20 -1.51 2.63
N LEU A 49 13.37 -2.40 2.07
CA LEU A 49 12.19 -2.97 2.73
C LEU A 49 12.56 -3.77 4.01
N GLU A 50 13.85 -3.91 4.28
CA GLU A 50 14.42 -4.66 5.40
C GLU A 50 14.29 -3.93 6.76
N ASP A 51 14.08 -2.60 6.78
CA ASP A 51 14.16 -1.81 8.02
C ASP A 51 12.81 -1.41 8.64
N THR A 52 11.67 -1.67 7.98
CA THR A 52 10.41 -1.06 8.45
C THR A 52 9.28 -2.07 8.45
N ASN A 53 8.51 -2.12 9.55
CA ASN A 53 7.25 -2.85 9.74
C ASN A 53 6.15 -2.53 8.69
N LEU A 54 6.49 -1.98 7.53
CA LEU A 54 5.60 -1.65 6.44
C LEU A 54 4.90 -2.92 5.92
N GLN A 55 5.65 -4.00 5.69
CA GLN A 55 5.06 -5.25 5.21
C GLN A 55 4.09 -5.85 6.23
N ASP A 56 4.46 -5.84 7.52
CA ASP A 56 3.60 -6.30 8.62
C ASP A 56 2.33 -5.44 8.76
N ARG A 57 2.47 -4.12 8.67
CA ARG A 57 1.33 -3.17 8.67
C ARG A 57 0.42 -3.32 7.45
N LEU A 58 1.01 -3.54 6.27
CA LEU A 58 0.29 -3.87 5.05
C LEU A 58 -0.52 -5.15 5.25
N ASP A 59 0.10 -6.19 5.82
CA ASP A 59 -0.54 -7.49 6.04
C ASP A 59 -1.69 -7.41 7.07
N GLU A 60 -1.51 -6.65 8.16
CA GLU A 60 -2.56 -6.36 9.14
C GLU A 60 -3.75 -5.63 8.50
N LEU A 61 -3.49 -4.58 7.72
CA LEU A 61 -4.52 -3.83 7.02
C LEU A 61 -5.19 -4.69 5.95
N VAL A 62 -4.44 -5.48 5.18
CA VAL A 62 -5.01 -6.43 4.22
C VAL A 62 -5.95 -7.39 4.94
N SER A 63 -5.51 -8.01 6.04
CA SER A 63 -6.33 -8.96 6.79
C SER A 63 -7.61 -8.33 7.35
N SER A 64 -7.54 -7.09 7.85
CA SER A 64 -8.72 -6.36 8.35
C SER A 64 -9.68 -5.99 7.21
N PHE A 65 -9.16 -5.57 6.07
CA PHE A 65 -9.96 -5.13 4.94
C PHE A 65 -10.37 -6.28 4.00
N GLU A 66 -9.77 -7.47 4.09
CA GLU A 66 -10.10 -8.61 3.21
C GLU A 66 -11.55 -9.04 3.38
N LEU A 67 -12.10 -8.92 4.60
CA LEU A 67 -13.48 -9.27 4.92
C LEU A 67 -14.48 -8.17 4.58
N GLU A 68 -14.13 -6.90 4.82
CA GLU A 68 -15.06 -5.76 4.68
C GLU A 68 -14.95 -5.08 3.31
N HIS A 69 -13.75 -5.06 2.72
CA HIS A 69 -13.37 -4.30 1.53
C HIS A 69 -12.37 -5.07 0.66
N PRO A 70 -12.81 -6.17 0.00
CA PRO A 70 -11.92 -7.05 -0.77
C PRO A 70 -11.17 -6.33 -1.90
N THR A 71 -11.74 -5.26 -2.48
CA THR A 71 -11.08 -4.45 -3.51
C THR A 71 -9.83 -3.75 -2.96
N VAL A 72 -9.91 -3.16 -1.77
CA VAL A 72 -8.78 -2.46 -1.12
C VAL A 72 -7.70 -3.45 -0.73
N ALA A 73 -8.10 -4.56 -0.10
CA ALA A 73 -7.18 -5.63 0.28
C ALA A 73 -6.43 -6.20 -0.94
N GLY A 74 -7.13 -6.36 -2.07
CA GLY A 74 -6.51 -6.78 -3.33
C GLY A 74 -5.44 -5.82 -3.84
N ILE A 75 -5.71 -4.50 -3.80
CA ILE A 75 -4.76 -3.49 -4.26
C ILE A 75 -3.53 -3.42 -3.32
N LEU A 76 -3.75 -3.43 -2.01
CA LEU A 76 -2.66 -3.47 -1.00
C LEU A 76 -1.75 -4.69 -1.19
N LYS A 77 -2.34 -5.86 -1.44
CA LYS A 77 -1.59 -7.10 -1.68
C LYS A 77 -0.79 -7.04 -2.98
N ASP A 78 -1.32 -6.45 -4.04
CA ASP A 78 -0.59 -6.26 -5.29
C ASP A 78 0.59 -5.27 -5.12
N ILE A 79 0.38 -4.19 -4.37
CA ILE A 79 1.44 -3.25 -3.95
C ILE A 79 2.55 -4.00 -3.19
N MET A 80 2.19 -4.82 -2.19
CA MET A 80 3.14 -5.63 -1.42
C MET A 80 3.97 -6.56 -2.32
N VAL A 81 3.32 -7.29 -3.22
CA VAL A 81 3.99 -8.20 -4.16
C VAL A 81 4.93 -7.44 -5.11
N LYS A 82 4.54 -6.25 -5.55
CA LYS A 82 5.38 -5.41 -6.41
C LYS A 82 6.57 -4.83 -5.68
N LEU A 83 6.39 -4.35 -4.46
CA LEU A 83 7.48 -3.91 -3.59
C LEU A 83 8.49 -5.05 -3.39
N ALA A 84 8.02 -6.25 -3.04
CA ALA A 84 8.86 -7.44 -2.95
C ALA A 84 9.55 -7.81 -4.28
N SER A 85 8.91 -7.54 -5.42
CA SER A 85 9.47 -7.76 -6.76
C SER A 85 10.48 -6.70 -7.20
N ILE A 86 10.48 -5.51 -6.58
CA ILE A 86 11.44 -4.43 -6.80
C ILE A 86 12.67 -4.63 -5.90
N GLY A 87 12.50 -5.18 -4.69
CA GLY A 87 13.56 -5.52 -3.74
C GLY A 87 14.37 -6.78 -4.08
N VAL A 88 14.62 -7.04 -5.36
CA VAL A 88 15.58 -8.06 -5.86
C VAL A 88 16.83 -7.40 -6.42
#